data_AF-F0QWI1-F1
#
_entry.id   AF-F0QWI1-F1
#
_cell.length_a   1.000
_cell.length_b   1.000
_cell.length_c   1.000
_cell.angle_alpha   90.00
_cell.angle_beta   90.00
_cell.angle_gamma   90.00
#
_symmetry.space_group_name_H-M   'P 1'
#
loop_
_entity.id
_entity.type
_entity.pdbx_description
1 polymer ?
#
loop_
_entity_poly.entity_id
_entity_poly.type
_entity_poly.pdbx_seq_one_letter_code
_entity_poly.pdbx_strand_id
1 'polypeptide(L)'
;MGKFEYRVKVRRGRITLPKAIRETLGIRDGDELIIKAENGEIIIKSVSSMDIEEFDKKIKEHLEAIKNYIRVKPKLGELSGLSLEDEFE
;
A
#
# COMPACT_ATOMS: atom_id res chain seq x y z
N MET A 1 4.59 11.73 -8.72
CA MET A 1 5.69 10.94 -8.13
C MET A 1 7.01 11.47 -8.65
N GLY A 2 7.94 11.86 -7.76
CA GLY A 2 9.25 12.37 -8.16
C GLY A 2 10.12 11.26 -8.74
N LYS A 3 10.92 11.59 -9.76
CA LYS A 3 11.96 10.69 -10.28
C LYS A 3 13.19 10.84 -9.37
N PHE A 4 13.57 9.77 -8.68
CA PHE A 4 14.77 9.75 -7.84
C PHE A 4 15.82 8.84 -8.48
N GLU A 5 17.06 9.31 -8.54
CA GLU A 5 18.19 8.54 -9.05
C GLU A 5 19.23 8.38 -7.94
N TYR A 6 19.64 7.13 -7.68
CA TYR A 6 20.68 6.80 -6.72
C TYR A 6 21.75 5.96 -7.39
N ARG A 7 23.01 6.37 -7.23
CA ARG A 7 24.16 5.53 -7.62
C ARG A 7 24.58 4.70 -6.42
N VAL A 8 24.35 3.39 -6.51
CA VAL A 8 24.74 2.43 -5.47
C VAL A 8 25.89 1.55 -5.97
N LYS A 9 26.79 1.14 -5.07
CA LYS A 9 27.84 0.16 -5.38
C LYS A 9 27.38 -1.23 -4.94
N VAL A 10 27.60 -2.21 -5.80
CA VAL A 10 27.41 -3.62 -5.46
C VAL A 10 28.53 -4.06 -4.52
N ARG A 11 28.18 -4.72 -3.41
CA ARG A 11 29.16 -5.32 -2.48
C ARG A 11 28.75 -6.74 -2.16
N ARG A 12 29.63 -7.70 -2.42
CA ARG A 12 29.38 -9.14 -2.22
C ARG A 12 28.08 -9.61 -2.89
N GLY A 13 27.86 -9.19 -4.15
CA GLY A 13 26.65 -9.53 -4.90
C GLY A 13 25.35 -8.88 -4.41
N ARG A 14 25.40 -7.94 -3.46
CA ARG A 14 24.23 -7.27 -2.89
C ARG A 14 24.24 -5.77 -3.22
N ILE A 15 23.06 -5.23 -3.48
CA ILE A 15 22.80 -3.79 -3.53
C ILE A 15 22.08 -3.37 -2.26
N THR A 16 22.41 -2.20 -1.74
CA THR A 16 21.71 -1.62 -0.59
C THR A 16 20.66 -0.65 -1.11
N LEU A 17 19.39 -0.90 -0.79
CA LEU A 17 18.31 0.04 -1.10
C LEU A 17 18.37 1.23 -0.14
N PRO A 18 18.54 2.48 -0.64
CA PRO A 18 18.49 3.67 0.19
C PRO A 18 17.17 3.75 0.96
N LYS A 19 17.23 4.29 2.19
CA LYS A 19 16.06 4.42 3.08
C LYS A 19 14.86 5.09 2.40
N ALA A 20 15.09 6.17 1.66
CA ALA A 20 14.04 6.89 0.94
C ALA A 20 13.29 6.03 -0.08
N ILE A 21 13.97 5.11 -0.78
CA ILE A 21 13.33 4.18 -1.71
C ILE A 21 12.49 3.16 -0.94
N ARG A 22 13.03 2.58 0.14
CA ARG A 22 12.32 1.61 0.98
C ARG A 22 11.02 2.19 1.52
N GLU A 23 11.07 3.40 2.08
CA GLU A 23 9.90 4.06 2.66
C GLU A 23 8.86 4.42 1.59
N THR A 24 9.29 4.92 0.43
CA THR A 24 8.38 5.30 -0.66
C THR A 24 7.62 4.08 -1.22
N LEU A 25 8.30 2.93 -1.29
CA LEU A 25 7.72 1.69 -1.80
C LEU A 25 7.14 0.79 -0.70
N GLY A 26 7.17 1.22 0.56
CA GLY A 26 6.68 0.45 1.71
C GLY A 26 7.43 -0.85 1.98
N ILE A 27 8.67 -0.99 1.49
CA ILE A 27 9.49 -2.21 1.61
C ILE A 27 10.08 -2.32 3.02
N ARG A 28 9.82 -3.45 3.69
CA ARG A 28 10.30 -3.80 5.02
C ARG A 28 11.32 -4.94 4.96
N ASP A 29 12.05 -5.12 6.06
CA ASP A 29 13.00 -6.23 6.16
C ASP A 29 12.22 -7.55 6.21
N GLY A 30 12.58 -8.49 5.36
CA GLY A 30 11.87 -9.77 5.18
C GLY A 30 10.89 -9.79 4.02
N ASP A 31 10.61 -8.65 3.38
CA ASP A 31 9.76 -8.60 2.19
C ASP A 31 10.42 -9.28 0.99
N GLU A 32 9.61 -9.98 0.19
CA GLU A 32 10.03 -10.53 -1.09
C GLU A 32 9.95 -9.47 -2.20
N LEU A 33 10.93 -9.50 -3.11
CA LEU A 33 11.00 -8.60 -4.26
C LEU A 33 11.08 -9.43 -5.54
N ILE A 34 10.36 -9.00 -6.56
CA ILE A 34 10.50 -9.55 -7.91
C ILE A 34 11.60 -8.76 -8.62
N ILE A 35 12.62 -9.48 -9.07
CA ILE A 35 13.72 -8.93 -9.87
C ILE A 35 13.56 -9.43 -11.31
N LYS A 36 13.48 -8.51 -12.26
CA LYS A 36 13.50 -8.80 -13.70
C LYS A 36 14.72 -8.16 -14.35
N ALA A 37 15.34 -8.88 -15.28
CA ALA A 37 16.40 -8.36 -16.13
C ALA A 37 15.88 -8.33 -17.57
N GLU A 38 15.66 -7.13 -18.11
CA GLU A 38 15.19 -6.93 -19.48
C GLU A 38 15.83 -5.68 -20.08
N ASN A 39 16.14 -5.71 -21.37
CA ASN A 39 16.74 -4.57 -22.10
C ASN A 39 18.05 -4.00 -21.49
N GLY A 40 18.82 -4.82 -20.77
CA GLY A 40 20.03 -4.38 -20.07
C GLY A 40 19.77 -3.63 -18.75
N GLU A 41 18.51 -3.58 -18.31
CA GLU A 41 18.09 -2.95 -17.06
C GLU A 41 17.66 -4.00 -16.04
N ILE A 42 17.82 -3.65 -14.75
CA ILE A 42 17.29 -4.42 -13.62
C ILE A 42 16.08 -3.69 -13.08
N ILE A 43 14.92 -4.34 -13.15
CA ILE A 43 13.66 -3.81 -12.61
C ILE A 43 13.35 -4.58 -11.33
N ILE A 44 13.19 -3.83 -10.24
CA ILE A 44 12.86 -4.37 -8.92
C ILE A 44 11.45 -3.91 -8.59
N LYS A 45 10.54 -4.87 -8.35
CA LYS A 45 9.17 -4.60 -7.91
C LYS A 45 8.98 -5.16 -6.51
N SER A 46 8.36 -4.37 -5.64
CA SER A 46 7.87 -4.87 -4.36
C SER A 46 6.74 -5.86 -4.61
N VAL A 47 6.78 -7.02 -3.97
CA VAL A 47 5.61 -7.87 -3.84
C VAL A 47 4.76 -7.23 -2.76
N SER A 48 3.87 -6.30 -3.13
CA SER A 48 2.84 -5.90 -2.18
C SER A 48 2.01 -7.14 -1.89
N SER A 49 2.00 -7.59 -0.64
CA SER A 49 1.12 -8.67 -0.17
C SER A 49 -0.36 -8.36 -0.34
N MET A 50 -0.68 -7.12 -0.72
CA MET A 50 -2.00 -6.68 -1.11
C MET A 50 -2.13 -6.87 -2.62
N ASP A 51 -2.79 -7.95 -3.01
CA ASP A 51 -3.37 -8.08 -4.34
C ASP A 51 -4.37 -6.94 -4.50
N ILE A 52 -4.06 -5.99 -5.39
CA ILE A 52 -4.89 -4.81 -5.62
C ILE A 52 -6.27 -5.23 -6.14
N GLU A 53 -6.36 -6.32 -6.90
CA GLU A 53 -7.64 -6.85 -7.38
C GLU A 53 -8.45 -7.44 -6.22
N GLU A 54 -7.81 -8.16 -5.30
CA GLU A 54 -8.46 -8.67 -4.09
C GLU A 54 -8.89 -7.55 -3.15
N PHE A 55 -8.07 -6.50 -3.01
CA PHE A 55 -8.39 -5.32 -2.23
C PHE A 55 -9.59 -4.56 -2.80
N ASP A 56 -9.59 -4.29 -4.10
CA ASP A 56 -10.71 -3.65 -4.80
C ASP A 56 -11.98 -4.49 -4.69
N LYS A 57 -11.86 -5.82 -4.76
CA LYS A 57 -12.97 -6.74 -4.57
C LYS A 57 -13.55 -6.62 -3.15
N LYS A 58 -12.72 -6.66 -2.11
CA LYS A 58 -13.16 -6.53 -0.71
C LYS A 58 -13.79 -5.16 -0.43
N ILE A 59 -13.27 -4.08 -1.00
CA ILE A 59 -13.87 -2.74 -0.89
C ILE A 59 -15.25 -2.72 -1.55
N LYS A 60 -15.40 -3.28 -2.75
CA LYS A 60 -16.70 -3.37 -3.45
C LYS A 60 -17.71 -4.20 -2.66
N GLU A 61 -17.32 -5.37 -2.18
CA GLU A 61 -18.16 -6.24 -1.36
C GLU A 61 -18.63 -5.53 -0.09
N HIS A 62 -17.72 -4.83 0.60
CA HIS A 62 -18.07 -4.03 1.76
C HIS A 62 -19.08 -2.94 1.39
N LEU A 63 -18.82 -2.14 0.35
CA LEU A 63 -19.72 -1.07 -0.11
C LEU A 63 -21.12 -1.58 -0.49
N GLU A 64 -21.22 -2.75 -1.12
CA GLU A 64 -22.51 -3.40 -1.40
C GLU A 64 -23.22 -3.85 -0.12
N ALA A 65 -22.50 -4.38 0.87
CA ALA A 65 -23.08 -4.80 2.14
C ALA A 65 -23.68 -3.62 2.91
N ILE A 66 -23.00 -2.46 2.94
CA ILE A 66 -23.49 -1.24 3.63
C ILE A 66 -24.50 -0.42 2.81
N LYS A 67 -24.61 -0.61 1.49
CA LYS A 67 -25.56 0.11 0.62
C LYS A 67 -27.02 -0.01 1.09
N ASN A 68 -27.41 -1.16 1.64
CA ASN A 68 -28.77 -1.39 2.13
C ASN A 68 -29.06 -0.69 3.46
N TYR A 69 -28.03 -0.33 4.21
CA TYR A 69 -28.14 0.30 5.53
C TYR A 69 -27.87 1.81 5.50
N ILE A 70 -27.20 2.28 4.44
CA ILE A 70 -26.74 3.66 4.33
C ILE A 70 -27.44 4.34 3.13
N ARG A 71 -28.41 5.21 3.43
CA ARG A 71 -29.12 6.03 2.43
C ARG A 71 -28.26 7.16 1.85
N VAL A 72 -27.21 7.58 2.55
CA VAL A 72 -26.37 8.73 2.18
C VAL A 72 -24.90 8.33 2.26
N LYS A 73 -24.15 8.51 1.17
CA LYS A 73 -22.72 8.17 1.14
C LYS A 73 -21.99 8.89 2.29
N PRO A 74 -21.31 8.17 3.19
CA PRO A 74 -20.68 8.78 4.35
C PRO A 74 -19.49 9.63 3.89
N LYS A 75 -19.34 10.80 4.51
CA LYS A 75 -18.16 11.65 4.32
C LYS A 75 -17.15 11.38 5.41
N LEU A 76 -15.88 11.41 5.03
CA LEU A 76 -14.77 11.26 5.95
C LEU A 76 -14.87 12.33 7.05
N GLY A 77 -14.91 11.91 8.32
CA GLY A 77 -15.00 12.81 9.48
C GLY A 77 -16.41 13.10 9.99
N GLU A 78 -17.49 12.59 9.36
CA GLU A 78 -18.88 12.80 9.83
C GLU A 78 -19.11 12.31 11.27
N LEU A 79 -18.43 11.24 11.68
CA LEU A 79 -18.58 10.65 13.02
C LEU A 79 -17.56 11.19 14.04
N SER A 80 -16.75 12.19 13.69
CA SER A 80 -15.65 12.67 14.54
C SER A 80 -16.09 13.27 15.88
N GLY A 81 -17.34 13.70 16.00
CA GLY A 81 -17.92 14.27 17.22
C GLY A 81 -18.94 13.37 17.92
N LEU A 82 -19.13 12.13 17.46
CA LEU A 82 -20.07 11.18 18.09
C LEU A 82 -19.25 10.16 18.90
N SER A 83 -19.52 10.09 20.21
CA SER A 83 -19.00 9.01 21.06
C SER A 83 -20.02 7.89 21.12
N LEU A 84 -19.60 6.67 20.75
CA LEU A 84 -20.45 5.48 20.88
C LEU A 84 -20.73 5.14 22.35
N GLU A 85 -19.92 5.64 23.28
CA GLU A 85 -20.11 5.42 24.72
C GLU A 85 -21.32 6.17 25.27
N ASP A 86 -21.69 7.30 24.66
CA ASP A 86 -22.83 8.12 25.08
C ASP A 86 -24.20 7.48 24.73
N GLU A 87 -24.23 6.43 23.90
CA GLU A 87 -25.46 5.73 23.49
C GLU A 87 -25.87 4.56 24.42
N PHE A 88 -25.03 4.21 25.41
CA PHE A 88 -25.27 3.07 26.32
C PHE A 88 -25.58 3.45 27.78
N GLU A 89 -25.85 4.72 28.08
CA GLU A 89 -26.42 5.19 29.37
C GLU A 89 -27.96 5.28 29.31
#